data_AF-X1NNF8-F1
#
_entry.id   AF-X1NNF8-F1
#
_cell.length_a   1.000
_cell.length_b   1.000
_cell.length_c   1.000
_cell.angle_alpha   90.00
_cell.angle_beta   90.00
_cell.angle_gamma   90.00
#
_symmetry.space_group_name_H-M   'P 1'
#
loop_
_entity.id
_entity.type
_entity.pdbx_description
1 polymer ?
#
loop_
_entity_poly.entity_id
_entity_poly.type
_entity_poly.pdbx_seq_one_letter_code
_entity_poly.pdbx_strand_id
1 'polypeptide(L)'
;MPKRGCLGCSFPVLVGVVVVLLALTVVSFISGALGSSLFGDLGLPSWLTVPQPDPKLPAEGVFHLFGFPITNSIIAAWLTIIVLVGVSYAVTHRIKLIPGRLQCFLEFALGWLYDLCQEVAGEKYGRRFFPIVTTIFLFVIMNAWLSLLPGFGSILVTGVEGEPVGLLRGANTDINMPLALALVSFVFVEYFGIMAHGGFGYLAKFVN
;
A
#
# COMPACT_ATOMS: atom_id res chain seq x y z
N MET A 1 -5.32 -0.98 48.30
CA MET A 1 -5.91 -1.15 46.95
C MET A 1 -4.88 -0.69 45.92
N PRO A 2 -4.29 -1.55 45.07
CA PRO A 2 -3.32 -1.09 44.09
C PRO A 2 -4.08 -0.38 42.97
N LYS A 3 -3.73 0.89 42.71
CA LYS A 3 -4.28 1.69 41.62
C LYS A 3 -3.96 0.97 40.30
N ARG A 4 -4.95 0.30 39.71
CA ARG A 4 -4.85 -0.24 38.35
C ARG A 4 -4.74 0.97 37.41
N GLY A 5 -3.53 1.27 36.96
CA GLY A 5 -3.27 2.24 35.91
C GLY A 5 -3.91 1.78 34.60
N CYS A 6 -4.49 2.72 33.86
CA CYS A 6 -4.97 2.47 32.50
C CYS A 6 -3.82 1.87 31.68
N LEU A 7 -4.09 0.79 30.93
CA LEU A 7 -3.14 -0.03 30.15
C LEU A 7 -2.22 -1.03 30.91
N GLY A 8 -2.40 -1.24 32.22
CA GLY A 8 -1.67 -2.30 32.94
C GLY A 8 -0.19 -2.01 33.22
N CYS A 9 0.31 -0.82 32.88
CA CYS A 9 1.61 -0.30 33.30
C CYS A 9 1.49 0.60 34.55
N SER A 10 2.59 0.77 35.29
CA SER A 10 2.64 1.75 36.38
C SER A 10 2.59 3.19 35.82
N PHE A 11 1.87 4.10 36.49
CA PHE A 11 1.73 5.50 36.08
C PHE A 11 3.04 6.19 35.65
N PRO A 12 4.19 6.04 36.36
CA PRO A 12 5.45 6.65 35.92
C PRO A 12 6.01 6.05 34.62
N VAL A 13 5.78 4.75 34.36
CA VAL A 13 6.21 4.11 33.12
C VAL A 13 5.39 4.61 31.94
N LEU A 14 4.07 4.79 32.13
CA LEU A 14 3.20 5.35 31.10
C LEU A 14 3.61 6.79 30.74
N VAL A 15 3.91 7.62 31.75
CA VAL A 15 4.42 8.98 31.52
C VAL A 15 5.75 8.95 30.76
N GLY A 16 6.67 8.06 31.14
CA GLY A 16 7.95 7.90 30.44
C GLY A 16 7.77 7.51 28.96
N VAL A 17 6.92 6.53 28.67
CA VAL A 17 6.62 6.10 27.29
C VAL A 17 6.00 7.24 26.47
N VAL A 18 5.06 7.98 27.05
CA VAL A 18 4.41 9.11 26.36
C VAL A 18 5.41 10.23 26.07
N VAL A 19 6.29 10.57 27.02
CA VAL A 19 7.33 11.59 26.81
C VAL A 19 8.31 11.18 25.72
N VAL A 20 8.73 9.91 25.71
CA VAL A 20 9.62 9.39 24.65
C VAL A 20 8.93 9.44 23.28
N LEU A 21 7.66 9.01 23.18
CA LEU A 21 6.90 9.07 21.92
C LEU A 21 6.71 10.50 21.43
N LEU A 22 6.41 11.45 22.32
CA LEU A 22 6.30 12.87 21.96
C LEU A 22 7.64 13.42 21.49
N ALA A 23 8.74 13.13 22.19
CA ALA A 23 10.07 13.57 21.80
C ALA A 23 10.46 13.02 20.42
N LEU A 24 10.23 11.72 20.18
CA LEU A 24 10.46 11.11 18.86
C LEU A 24 9.62 11.77 17.78
N THR A 25 8.34 12.04 18.04
CA THR A 25 7.43 12.67 17.08
C THR A 25 7.89 14.07 16.72
N VAL A 26 8.28 14.87 17.71
CA VAL A 26 8.78 16.25 17.50
C VAL A 26 10.10 16.23 16.73
N VAL A 27 11.02 15.35 17.11
CA VAL A 27 12.31 15.19 16.42
C VAL A 27 12.10 14.77 14.96
N SER A 28 11.26 13.76 14.71
CA SER A 28 10.93 13.30 13.35
C SER A 28 10.18 14.35 12.53
N PHE A 29 9.35 15.17 13.17
CA PHE A 29 8.64 16.25 12.49
C PHE A 29 9.61 17.33 12.03
N ILE A 30 10.47 17.82 12.93
CA ILE A 30 11.47 18.87 12.67
C ILE A 30 12.49 18.40 11.63
N SER A 31 12.93 17.15 11.72
CA SER A 31 13.97 16.60 10.84
C SER A 31 13.43 16.05 9.52
N GLY A 32 12.11 15.87 9.41
CA GLY A 32 11.43 15.43 8.20
C GLY A 32 11.23 16.55 7.18
N ALA A 33 10.83 16.17 5.96
CA ALA A 33 10.62 17.10 4.84
C ALA A 33 9.59 18.21 5.14
N LEU A 34 8.57 17.90 5.95
CA LEU A 34 7.55 18.89 6.35
C LEU A 34 8.08 19.91 7.36
N GLY A 35 8.89 19.49 8.34
CA GLY A 35 9.48 20.42 9.31
C GLY A 35 10.57 21.28 8.68
N SER A 36 11.42 20.70 7.85
CA SER A 36 12.48 21.46 7.15
C SER A 36 11.91 22.49 6.17
N SER A 37 10.75 22.23 5.56
CA SER A 37 10.04 23.23 4.73
C SER A 37 9.37 24.35 5.52
N LEU A 38 8.99 24.12 6.78
CA LEU A 38 8.36 25.13 7.64
C LEU A 38 9.37 25.97 8.45
N PHE A 39 10.45 25.35 8.92
CA PHE A 39 11.42 25.97 9.84
C PHE A 39 12.79 26.25 9.20
N GLY A 40 12.98 25.88 7.93
CA GLY A 40 14.26 25.98 7.23
C GLY A 40 15.26 24.89 7.63
N ASP A 41 16.48 24.98 7.08
CA ASP A 41 17.57 24.08 7.46
C ASP A 41 18.13 24.48 8.83
N LEU A 42 17.81 23.70 9.85
CA LEU A 42 18.20 23.94 11.25
C LEU A 42 19.64 23.48 11.56
N GLY A 43 20.44 23.11 10.55
CA GLY A 43 21.82 22.65 10.74
C GLY A 43 21.91 21.36 11.55
N LEU A 44 20.88 20.50 11.43
CA LEU A 44 20.81 19.23 12.12
C LEU A 44 21.88 18.26 11.58
N PRO A 45 22.33 17.29 12.39
CA PRO A 45 23.30 16.29 11.95
C PRO A 45 22.78 15.51 10.74
N SER A 46 23.69 15.12 9.84
CA SER A 46 23.36 14.40 8.60
C SER A 46 22.61 13.07 8.78
N TRP A 47 22.67 12.45 9.96
CA TRP A 47 21.93 11.24 10.31
C TRP A 47 20.48 11.48 10.74
N LEU A 48 20.13 12.74 11.06
CA LEU A 48 18.79 13.14 11.49
C LEU A 48 18.03 13.84 10.36
N THR A 49 18.74 14.53 9.47
CA THR A 49 18.17 15.18 8.29
C THR A 49 17.78 14.15 7.24
N VAL A 50 16.49 14.10 6.90
CA VAL A 50 16.02 13.32 5.76
C VAL A 50 16.26 14.15 4.49
N PRO A 51 17.11 13.71 3.54
CA PRO A 51 17.28 14.44 2.28
C PRO A 51 15.92 14.59 1.58
N GLN A 52 15.68 15.74 0.98
CA GLN A 52 14.43 15.96 0.26
C GLN A 52 14.30 14.88 -0.83
N PRO A 53 13.18 14.14 -0.87
CA PRO A 53 12.97 13.16 -1.93
C PRO A 53 12.84 13.94 -3.24
N ASP A 54 13.81 13.77 -4.15
CA ASP A 54 13.69 14.31 -5.50
C ASP A 54 12.44 13.71 -6.16
N PRO A 55 11.42 14.52 -6.53
CA PRO A 55 10.24 14.02 -7.22
C PRO A 55 10.60 13.59 -8.64
N LYS A 56 11.13 12.37 -8.81
CA LYS A 56 11.33 11.76 -10.12
C LYS A 56 9.98 11.29 -10.67
N LEU A 57 9.31 12.20 -11.37
CA LEU A 57 7.93 12.07 -11.86
C LEU A 57 7.71 10.90 -12.84
N PRO A 58 8.62 10.58 -13.78
CA PRO A 58 8.51 9.33 -14.54
C PRO A 58 9.32 8.21 -13.86
N ALA A 59 8.80 6.99 -13.91
CA ALA A 59 9.63 5.82 -13.64
C ALA A 59 10.66 5.69 -14.77
N GLU A 60 11.93 5.67 -14.40
CA GLU A 60 13.03 5.52 -15.34
C GLU A 60 12.91 4.18 -16.08
N GLY A 61 13.07 4.23 -17.40
CA GLY A 61 13.10 3.05 -18.27
C GLY A 61 14.38 2.25 -18.06
N VAL A 62 14.24 0.96 -17.81
CA VAL A 62 15.36 0.03 -17.62
C VAL A 62 15.82 -0.54 -18.95
N PHE A 63 14.85 -0.93 -19.77
CA PHE A 63 15.08 -1.48 -21.11
C PHE A 63 13.85 -1.27 -21.99
N HIS A 64 14.07 -1.27 -23.31
CA HIS A 64 13.00 -1.28 -24.30
C HIS A 64 12.67 -2.71 -24.72
N LEU A 65 11.39 -3.08 -24.64
CA LEU A 65 10.90 -4.36 -25.15
C LEU A 65 9.88 -4.07 -26.26
N PHE A 66 10.15 -4.53 -27.48
CA PHE A 66 9.27 -4.33 -28.64
C PHE A 66 8.82 -2.87 -28.87
N GLY A 67 9.69 -1.89 -28.58
CA GLY A 67 9.39 -0.46 -28.73
C GLY A 67 8.73 0.21 -27.51
N PHE A 68 8.40 -0.54 -26.46
CA PHE A 68 7.86 0.02 -25.21
C PHE A 68 8.94 0.13 -24.12
N PRO A 69 9.09 1.29 -23.45
CA PRO A 69 10.00 1.42 -22.31
C PRO A 69 9.41 0.68 -21.10
N ILE A 70 10.11 -0.37 -20.65
CA ILE A 70 9.76 -1.06 -19.40
C ILE A 70 10.44 -0.31 -18.26
N THR A 71 9.61 0.21 -17.36
CA THR A 71 10.07 1.00 -16.22
C THR A 71 10.41 0.13 -15.01
N ASN A 72 11.28 0.62 -14.13
CA ASN A 72 11.64 -0.06 -12.88
C ASN A 72 10.40 -0.42 -12.03
N SER A 73 9.37 0.44 -12.06
CA SER A 73 8.13 0.25 -11.32
C SER A 73 7.24 -0.86 -11.90
N ILE A 74 7.28 -1.10 -13.22
CA ILE A 74 6.58 -2.24 -13.84
C ILE A 74 7.22 -3.56 -13.39
N ILE A 75 8.55 -3.62 -13.34
CA ILE A 75 9.29 -4.81 -12.87
C ILE A 75 8.94 -5.12 -11.41
N ALA A 76 8.91 -4.09 -10.55
CA ALA A 76 8.49 -4.23 -9.15
C ALA A 76 7.02 -4.70 -9.02
N ALA A 77 6.12 -4.20 -9.87
CA ALA A 77 4.74 -4.66 -9.90
C ALA A 77 4.63 -6.13 -10.31
N TRP A 78 5.38 -6.58 -11.31
CA TRP A 78 5.43 -7.99 -11.70
C TRP A 78 5.99 -8.88 -10.61
N LEU A 79 7.06 -8.45 -9.93
CA LEU A 79 7.59 -9.15 -8.76
C LEU A 79 6.51 -9.30 -7.68
N THR A 80 5.77 -8.22 -7.40
CA THR A 80 4.65 -8.25 -6.45
C THR A 80 3.58 -9.25 -6.86
N ILE A 81 3.18 -9.26 -8.14
CA ILE A 81 2.19 -10.20 -8.66
C ILE A 81 2.69 -11.64 -8.51
N ILE A 82 3.94 -11.92 -8.86
CA ILE A 82 4.54 -13.25 -8.74
C ILE A 82 4.54 -13.71 -7.29
N VAL A 83 4.96 -12.84 -6.36
CA VAL A 83 4.96 -13.15 -4.92
C VAL A 83 3.54 -13.38 -4.42
N LEU A 84 2.59 -12.53 -4.79
CA LEU A 84 1.20 -12.64 -4.37
C LEU A 84 0.56 -13.95 -4.88
N VAL A 85 0.75 -14.27 -6.15
CA VAL A 85 0.28 -15.54 -6.75
C VAL A 85 0.97 -16.73 -6.10
N GLY A 86 2.27 -16.65 -5.85
CA GLY A 86 3.04 -17.70 -5.18
C GLY A 86 2.54 -17.98 -3.76
N VAL A 87 2.32 -16.93 -2.95
CA VAL A 87 1.76 -17.05 -1.59
C VAL A 87 0.33 -17.60 -1.65
N SER A 88 -0.51 -17.05 -2.54
CA SER A 88 -1.89 -17.51 -2.70
C SER A 88 -1.95 -18.98 -3.12
N TYR A 89 -1.10 -19.42 -4.04
CA TYR A 89 -1.02 -20.81 -4.47
C TYR A 89 -0.49 -21.72 -3.36
N ALA A 90 0.57 -21.31 -2.67
CA ALA A 90 1.15 -22.09 -1.57
C ALA A 90 0.12 -22.39 -0.48
N VAL A 91 -0.70 -21.39 -0.13
CA VAL A 91 -1.77 -21.51 0.87
C VAL A 91 -2.94 -22.33 0.34
N THR A 92 -3.40 -22.08 -0.89
CA THR A 92 -4.59 -22.75 -1.42
C THR A 92 -4.36 -24.20 -1.83
N HIS A 93 -3.13 -24.60 -2.21
CA HIS A 93 -2.86 -25.99 -2.63
C HIS A 93 -2.90 -27.02 -1.48
N ARG A 94 -2.93 -26.58 -0.21
CA ARG A 94 -2.99 -27.45 0.98
C ARG A 94 -4.10 -27.04 1.96
N ILE A 95 -5.25 -26.60 1.45
CA ILE A 95 -6.40 -26.29 2.31
C ILE A 95 -6.82 -27.56 3.07
N LYS A 96 -6.87 -27.45 4.40
CA LYS A 96 -7.34 -28.50 5.30
C LYS A 96 -8.62 -28.05 5.99
N LEU A 97 -9.50 -29.01 6.32
CA LEU A 97 -10.71 -28.76 7.12
C LEU A 97 -10.40 -28.19 8.51
N ILE A 98 -9.29 -28.63 9.12
CA ILE A 98 -8.74 -28.02 10.34
C ILE A 98 -7.57 -27.12 9.89
N PRO A 99 -7.74 -25.78 9.91
CA PRO A 99 -6.77 -24.87 9.33
C PRO A 99 -5.46 -24.86 10.12
N GLY A 100 -4.33 -24.80 9.39
CA GLY A 100 -3.03 -24.48 9.99
C GLY A 100 -2.92 -23.00 10.37
N ARG A 101 -1.82 -22.59 11.02
CA ARG A 101 -1.64 -21.20 11.51
C ARG A 101 -1.73 -20.15 10.39
N LEU A 102 -1.07 -20.38 9.25
CA LEU A 102 -1.08 -19.46 8.10
C LEU A 102 -2.44 -19.43 7.40
N GLN A 103 -3.10 -20.60 7.25
CA GLN A 103 -4.45 -20.68 6.70
C GLN A 103 -5.44 -19.91 7.59
N CYS A 104 -5.37 -20.09 8.91
CA CYS A 104 -6.23 -19.39 9.86
C CYS A 104 -6.06 -17.86 9.78
N PHE A 105 -4.82 -17.36 9.70
CA PHE A 105 -4.57 -15.92 9.55
C PHE A 105 -5.16 -15.37 8.24
N LEU A 106 -4.96 -16.07 7.13
CA LEU A 106 -5.45 -15.62 5.83
C LEU A 106 -6.97 -15.74 5.70
N GLU A 107 -7.57 -16.82 6.20
CA GLU A 107 -9.03 -16.96 6.26
C GLU A 107 -9.65 -15.88 7.14
N PHE A 108 -9.03 -15.55 8.27
CA PHE A 108 -9.46 -14.45 9.12
C PHE A 108 -9.39 -13.11 8.37
N ALA A 109 -8.26 -12.80 7.72
CA ALA A 109 -8.09 -11.55 6.98
C ALA A 109 -9.07 -11.43 5.79
N LEU A 110 -9.26 -12.52 5.04
CA LEU A 110 -10.19 -12.58 3.92
C LEU A 110 -11.65 -12.53 4.38
N GLY A 111 -11.99 -13.18 5.49
CA GLY A 111 -13.31 -13.11 6.12
C GLY A 111 -13.64 -11.69 6.56
N TRP A 112 -12.70 -11.02 7.25
CA TRP A 112 -12.86 -9.62 7.63
C TRP A 112 -13.08 -8.71 6.40
N LEU A 113 -12.33 -8.92 5.32
CA LEU A 113 -12.49 -8.15 4.09
C LEU A 113 -13.82 -8.44 3.37
N TYR A 114 -14.30 -9.68 3.46
CA TYR A 114 -15.61 -10.07 2.96
C TYR A 114 -16.73 -9.38 3.71
N ASP A 115 -16.67 -9.39 5.04
CA ASP A 115 -17.64 -8.73 5.91
C ASP A 115 -17.67 -7.21 5.64
N LEU A 116 -16.50 -6.58 5.48
CA LEU A 116 -16.40 -5.18 5.07
C LEU A 116 -17.11 -4.92 3.73
N CYS A 117 -16.93 -5.81 2.74
CA CYS A 117 -17.61 -5.69 1.45
C CYS A 117 -19.13 -5.86 1.59
N GLN A 118 -19.61 -6.75 2.46
CA GLN A 118 -21.04 -6.94 2.71
C GLN A 118 -21.65 -5.74 3.46
N GLU A 119 -20.94 -5.16 4.43
CA GLU A 119 -21.39 -3.99 5.17
C GLU A 119 -21.55 -2.77 4.26
N VAL A 120 -20.59 -2.56 3.35
CA VAL A 120 -20.59 -1.39 2.45
C VAL A 120 -21.52 -1.57 1.25
N ALA A 121 -21.50 -2.73 0.59
CA ALA A 121 -22.24 -2.95 -0.66
C ALA A 121 -23.56 -3.72 -0.48
N GLY A 122 -23.88 -4.16 0.73
CA GLY A 122 -25.01 -5.03 1.06
C GLY A 122 -24.79 -6.49 0.66
N GLU A 123 -25.56 -7.40 1.26
CA GLU A 123 -25.41 -8.86 1.06
C GLU A 123 -25.55 -9.29 -0.42
N LYS A 124 -26.41 -8.61 -1.19
CA LYS A 124 -26.68 -8.93 -2.59
C LYS A 124 -25.49 -8.68 -3.50
N TYR A 125 -24.73 -7.60 -3.27
CA TYR A 125 -23.64 -7.18 -4.15
C TYR A 125 -22.26 -7.43 -3.54
N GLY A 126 -22.14 -7.54 -2.22
CA GLY A 126 -20.86 -7.74 -1.51
C GLY A 126 -20.05 -8.91 -2.05
N ARG A 127 -20.70 -10.05 -2.36
CA ARG A 127 -20.02 -11.22 -2.94
C ARG A 127 -19.46 -10.97 -4.35
N ARG A 128 -20.05 -10.05 -5.11
CA ARG A 128 -19.55 -9.68 -6.46
C ARG A 128 -18.40 -8.68 -6.39
N PHE A 129 -18.44 -7.76 -5.42
CA PHE A 129 -17.38 -6.78 -5.20
C PHE A 129 -16.13 -7.39 -4.54
N PHE A 130 -16.35 -8.36 -3.67
CA PHE A 130 -15.30 -9.02 -2.89
C PHE A 130 -14.03 -9.38 -3.67
N PRO A 131 -14.08 -10.12 -4.80
CA PRO A 131 -12.85 -10.53 -5.49
C PRO A 131 -12.01 -9.35 -5.98
N ILE A 132 -12.63 -8.25 -6.40
CA ILE A 132 -11.92 -7.10 -6.97
C ILE A 132 -11.39 -6.18 -5.89
N VAL A 133 -12.18 -5.94 -4.83
CA VAL A 133 -11.70 -5.22 -3.65
C VAL A 133 -10.54 -5.98 -3.02
N THR A 134 -10.65 -7.31 -2.91
CA THR A 134 -9.61 -8.16 -2.33
C THR A 134 -8.34 -8.16 -3.14
N THR A 135 -8.39 -8.28 -4.47
CA THR A 135 -7.18 -8.26 -5.29
C THR A 135 -6.47 -6.91 -5.24
N ILE A 136 -7.20 -5.80 -5.32
CA ILE A 136 -6.62 -4.46 -5.18
C ILE A 136 -5.99 -4.31 -3.79
N PHE A 137 -6.71 -4.67 -2.74
CA PHE A 137 -6.22 -4.56 -1.36
C PHE A 137 -4.95 -5.39 -1.13
N LEU A 138 -4.97 -6.67 -1.52
CA LEU A 138 -3.84 -7.57 -1.37
C LEU A 138 -2.63 -7.14 -2.21
N PHE A 139 -2.87 -6.61 -3.42
CA PHE A 139 -1.80 -6.07 -4.25
C PHE A 139 -1.16 -4.84 -3.62
N VAL A 140 -1.96 -3.85 -3.18
CA VAL A 140 -1.47 -2.60 -2.59
C VAL A 140 -0.68 -2.87 -1.31
N ILE A 141 -1.22 -3.70 -0.41
CA ILE A 141 -0.51 -4.04 0.83
C ILE A 141 0.78 -4.79 0.50
N MET A 142 0.75 -5.85 -0.32
CA MET A 142 1.94 -6.64 -0.64
C MET A 142 3.03 -5.78 -1.30
N ASN A 143 2.65 -4.91 -2.25
CA ASN A 143 3.57 -3.98 -2.89
C ASN A 143 4.24 -3.05 -1.86
N ALA A 144 3.45 -2.49 -0.94
CA ALA A 144 3.98 -1.62 0.12
C ALA A 144 4.98 -2.37 1.01
N TRP A 145 4.68 -3.60 1.42
CA TRP A 145 5.59 -4.41 2.24
C TRP A 145 6.84 -4.85 1.48
N LEU A 146 6.71 -5.25 0.21
CA LEU A 146 7.85 -5.63 -0.63
C LEU A 146 8.77 -4.43 -0.89
N SER A 147 8.23 -3.23 -1.04
CA SER A 147 9.02 -2.02 -1.27
C SER A 147 9.97 -1.66 -0.12
N LEU A 148 9.75 -2.22 1.08
CA LEU A 148 10.62 -2.06 2.24
C LEU A 148 11.79 -3.05 2.28
N LEU A 149 11.82 -4.05 1.38
CA LEU A 149 12.88 -5.04 1.37
C LEU A 149 14.21 -4.44 0.86
N PRO A 150 15.35 -4.86 1.45
CA PRO A 150 16.66 -4.49 0.92
C PRO A 150 16.77 -5.01 -0.52
N GLY A 151 17.08 -4.12 -1.46
CA GLY A 151 17.03 -4.39 -2.90
C GLY A 151 16.20 -3.37 -3.67
N PHE A 152 15.15 -2.81 -3.03
CA PHE A 152 14.39 -1.69 -3.57
C PHE A 152 15.21 -0.39 -3.44
N GLY A 153 15.45 0.28 -4.56
CA GLY A 153 16.25 1.51 -4.65
C GLY A 153 17.76 1.33 -4.44
N SER A 154 18.22 0.18 -3.94
CA SER A 154 19.63 -0.08 -3.61
C SER A 154 20.42 -0.82 -4.70
N ILE A 155 19.76 -1.56 -5.60
CA ILE A 155 20.41 -2.25 -6.72
C ILE A 155 20.39 -1.31 -7.93
N LEU A 156 21.55 -0.73 -8.26
CA LEU A 156 21.70 0.17 -9.39
C LEU A 156 22.06 -0.60 -10.66
N VAL A 157 21.35 -0.33 -11.74
CA VAL A 157 21.59 -0.87 -13.08
C VAL A 157 21.70 0.31 -14.05
N THR A 158 22.54 0.18 -15.07
CA THR A 158 22.65 1.21 -16.12
C THR A 158 21.34 1.29 -16.89
N GLY A 159 20.66 2.44 -16.79
CA GLY A 159 19.41 2.70 -17.49
C GLY A 159 19.62 2.99 -18.97
N VAL A 160 18.51 3.13 -19.70
CA VAL A 160 18.52 3.40 -21.16
C VAL A 160 19.26 4.71 -21.50
N GLU A 161 19.24 5.69 -20.61
CA GLU A 161 19.87 7.01 -20.79
C GLU A 161 21.33 7.06 -20.28
N GLY A 162 21.90 5.93 -19.84
CA GLY A 162 23.27 5.84 -19.32
C GLY A 162 23.44 6.19 -17.84
N GLU A 163 22.40 6.70 -17.20
CA GLU A 163 22.39 6.99 -15.75
C GLU A 163 22.17 5.71 -14.91
N PRO A 164 22.74 5.64 -13.69
CA PRO A 164 22.47 4.54 -12.77
C PRO A 164 21.05 4.66 -12.19
N VAL A 165 20.17 3.74 -12.60
CA VAL A 165 18.77 3.70 -12.17
C VAL A 165 18.56 2.51 -11.23
N GLY A 166 17.73 2.68 -10.20
CA GLY A 166 17.44 1.60 -9.26
C GLY A 166 16.52 0.55 -9.88
N LEU A 167 16.99 -0.70 -10.04
CA LEU A 167 16.29 -1.80 -10.71
C LEU A 167 14.86 -2.03 -10.19
N LEU A 168 14.70 -1.94 -8.87
CA LEU A 168 13.43 -2.10 -8.18
C LEU A 168 13.03 -0.78 -7.54
N ARG A 169 12.03 -0.11 -8.11
CA ARG A 169 11.40 1.07 -7.51
C ARG A 169 10.00 0.68 -7.08
N GLY A 170 9.66 0.89 -5.80
CA GLY A 170 8.35 0.52 -5.24
C GLY A 170 7.24 1.02 -6.14
N ALA A 171 6.31 0.14 -6.56
CA ALA A 171 5.30 0.53 -7.54
C ALA A 171 4.36 1.62 -6.97
N ASN A 172 4.22 1.73 -5.65
CA ASN A 172 3.51 2.79 -4.95
C ASN A 172 4.14 4.19 -5.08
N THR A 173 5.44 4.28 -5.40
CA THR A 173 6.16 5.56 -5.58
C THR A 173 6.06 6.13 -7.00
N ASP A 174 5.53 5.34 -7.95
CA ASP A 174 5.23 5.78 -9.30
C ASP A 174 3.77 6.23 -9.39
N ILE A 175 3.52 7.42 -9.91
CA ILE A 175 2.17 7.96 -10.10
C ILE A 175 1.30 7.08 -11.00
N ASN A 176 1.89 6.38 -11.97
CA ASN A 176 1.15 5.57 -12.94
C ASN A 176 0.39 4.41 -12.27
N MET A 177 0.93 3.84 -11.19
CA MET A 177 0.35 2.65 -10.55
C MET A 177 -0.90 2.99 -9.70
N PRO A 178 -0.88 3.96 -8.78
CA PRO A 178 -2.09 4.43 -8.11
C PRO A 178 -3.12 4.97 -9.09
N LEU A 179 -2.70 5.69 -10.15
CA LEU A 179 -3.60 6.21 -11.17
C LEU A 179 -4.30 5.07 -11.91
N ALA A 180 -3.57 4.03 -12.32
CA ALA A 180 -4.16 2.86 -12.98
C ALA A 180 -5.18 2.16 -12.06
N LEU A 181 -4.84 1.95 -10.78
CA LEU A 181 -5.76 1.35 -9.81
C LEU A 181 -7.00 2.22 -9.59
N ALA A 182 -6.85 3.54 -9.52
CA ALA A 182 -7.96 4.48 -9.37
C ALA A 182 -8.90 4.44 -10.58
N LEU A 183 -8.36 4.44 -11.80
CA LEU A 183 -9.16 4.32 -13.03
C LEU A 183 -9.90 2.98 -13.11
N VAL A 184 -9.23 1.88 -12.79
CA VAL A 184 -9.86 0.54 -12.77
C VAL A 184 -10.99 0.50 -11.73
N SER A 185 -10.74 1.04 -10.53
CA SER A 185 -11.76 1.12 -9.47
C SER A 185 -12.94 1.99 -9.90
N PHE A 186 -12.68 3.15 -10.52
CA PHE A 186 -13.72 4.04 -11.03
C PHE A 186 -14.60 3.35 -12.08
N VAL A 187 -13.99 2.77 -13.12
CA VAL A 187 -14.72 2.04 -14.18
C VAL A 187 -15.54 0.90 -13.59
N PHE A 188 -14.98 0.19 -12.61
CA PHE A 188 -15.68 -0.91 -11.95
C PHE A 188 -16.89 -0.43 -11.15
N VAL A 189 -16.77 0.66 -10.39
CA VAL A 189 -17.89 1.26 -9.65
C VAL A 189 -19.00 1.70 -10.60
N GLU A 190 -18.65 2.41 -11.69
CA GLU A 190 -19.61 2.85 -12.70
C GLU A 190 -20.31 1.65 -13.37
N TYR A 191 -19.55 0.62 -13.75
CA TYR A 191 -20.09 -0.58 -14.37
C TYR A 191 -21.12 -1.28 -13.46
N PHE A 192 -20.80 -1.48 -12.18
CA PHE A 192 -21.72 -2.09 -11.23
C PHE A 192 -22.89 -1.18 -10.86
N GLY A 193 -22.67 0.14 -10.80
CA GLY A 193 -23.72 1.14 -10.59
C GLY A 193 -24.80 1.08 -11.67
N ILE A 194 -24.37 1.07 -12.93
CA ILE A 194 -25.25 0.93 -14.11
C ILE A 194 -25.95 -0.43 -14.11
N MET A 195 -25.23 -1.52 -13.82
CA MET A 195 -25.83 -2.87 -13.80
C MET A 195 -26.87 -3.03 -12.68
N ALA A 196 -26.66 -2.40 -11.53
CA ALA A 196 -27.55 -2.55 -10.38
C ALA A 196 -28.89 -1.78 -10.53
N HIS A 197 -28.88 -0.63 -11.22
CA HIS A 197 -30.03 0.28 -11.31
C HIS A 197 -30.61 0.41 -12.73
N GLY A 198 -29.97 -0.18 -13.73
CA GLY A 198 -30.25 0.06 -15.15
C GLY A 198 -29.73 1.43 -15.60
N GLY A 199 -29.40 1.59 -16.88
CA GLY A 199 -28.79 2.84 -17.39
C GLY A 199 -29.63 4.09 -17.11
N PHE A 200 -30.94 4.04 -17.37
CA PHE A 200 -31.84 5.14 -17.09
C PHE A 200 -32.12 5.36 -15.59
N GLY A 201 -32.21 4.28 -14.80
CA GLY A 201 -32.40 4.38 -13.35
C GLY A 201 -31.15 4.88 -12.61
N TYR A 202 -29.96 4.63 -13.15
CA TYR A 202 -28.70 5.17 -12.67
C TYR A 202 -28.59 6.67 -12.94
N LEU A 203 -28.84 7.11 -14.18
CA LEU A 203 -28.77 8.52 -14.55
C LEU A 203 -29.82 9.37 -13.82
N ALA A 204 -31.01 8.82 -13.56
CA ALA A 204 -32.06 9.51 -12.82
C ALA A 204 -31.64 9.91 -11.39
N LYS A 205 -30.70 9.17 -10.75
CA LYS A 205 -30.18 9.52 -9.41
C LYS A 205 -29.32 10.78 -9.38
N PHE A 206 -28.75 11.21 -10.50
CA PHE A 206 -27.94 12.42 -10.55
C PHE A 206 -28.78 13.68 -10.75
N VAL A 207 -30.04 13.52 -11.15
CA VAL A 207 -30.96 14.61 -11.46
C VAL A 207 -32.05 14.77 -10.40
N ASN A 208 -32.25 13.77 -9.53
CA ASN A 208 -33.26 13.75 -8.47
C ASN A 208 -32.65 13.80 -7.07
#